data_AF-A0A7C1PLH0-F1
#
_entry.id   AF-A0A7C1PLH0-F1
#
_cell.length_a   1.000
_cell.length_b   1.000
_cell.length_c   1.000
_cell.angle_alpha   90.00
_cell.angle_beta   90.00
_cell.angle_gamma   90.00
#
_symmetry.space_group_name_H-M   'P 1'
#
loop_
_entity.id
_entity.type
_entity.pdbx_description
1 polymer ?
#
loop_
_entity_poly.entity_id
_entity_poly.type
_entity_poly.pdbx_seq_one_letter_code
_entity_poly.pdbx_strand_id
1 'polypeptide(L)'
;MAVSTGDFSLDESKIQSRYDVIILGAGIGGLICGAFLAKSGKKVLIIEQHNIPGGYCTSFKRKGFIFDAAVHHIGGCGKWSIVGRSLKELDISINFLRLDPMDSINFPSFSIDIPAEIDDYINLLKQRFPYESENLSSFFKEFVGLYRSTVRGERSKLLSKYQDVTYKEMLDKFFAEEQLKTILSAQWGYIGSPPHEVSAIGMCQMLVNYLKDGAFYPVGSTQNFADAIAQKFIDYGGQIMLSSTVNKIYTRDTLAKGVVTNKGKEYFADVFVSNIDPKQTFSELIEEKEVNDSYLRKIQSMKESTSFFLLYLGLDKGIDLRALKRGFYHTSDDISFSDNGWFYISVPTKTDKSLAPDEKQIISVVVSLKEDYGDIEDWVTFKEEMKEYTLKYLETLVPNVRNHIDVIEAATPKTLKRYTLNSKGAAYGWAVTVDQTWSNRLQHKTPFNNLFLAGHWTNPGPGVCAVVSSGWRVANLILNN
;
A
#
# COMPACT_ATOMS: atom_id res chain seq x y z
N MET A 1 14.96 9.17 20.88
CA MET A 1 13.95 8.60 21.80
C MET A 1 13.29 7.42 21.09
N ALA A 2 13.03 6.35 21.84
CA ALA A 2 12.83 4.95 21.42
C ALA A 2 12.19 4.69 20.05
N VAL A 3 12.93 4.00 19.16
CA VAL A 3 12.32 3.00 18.28
C VAL A 3 12.07 1.81 19.20
N SER A 4 10.86 1.74 19.76
CA SER A 4 10.38 0.53 20.42
C SER A 4 10.32 -0.54 19.35
N THR A 5 11.38 -1.33 19.18
CA THR A 5 11.23 -2.66 18.60
C THR A 5 10.45 -3.44 19.65
N GLY A 6 9.12 -3.39 19.57
CA GLY A 6 8.27 -4.17 20.47
C GLY A 6 8.78 -5.59 20.43
N ASP A 7 9.15 -6.15 21.57
CA ASP A 7 9.49 -7.56 21.64
C ASP A 7 8.18 -8.32 21.50
N PHE A 8 7.82 -8.60 20.24
CA PHE A 8 6.66 -9.40 19.87
C PHE A 8 6.97 -10.90 19.92
N SER A 9 8.11 -11.29 20.53
CA SER A 9 8.42 -12.71 20.69
C SER A 9 7.33 -13.37 21.53
N LEU A 10 6.79 -14.44 20.96
CA LEU A 10 5.75 -15.19 21.63
C LEU A 10 6.38 -16.19 22.59
N ASP A 11 5.96 -16.17 23.84
CA ASP A 11 6.24 -17.24 24.79
C ASP A 11 5.59 -18.53 24.27
N GLU A 12 6.41 -19.48 23.81
CA GLU A 12 5.93 -20.73 23.21
C GLU A 12 5.06 -21.55 24.17
N SER A 13 5.19 -21.35 25.49
CA SER A 13 4.35 -22.01 26.50
C SER A 13 2.90 -21.53 26.48
N LYS A 14 2.63 -20.34 25.94
CA LYS A 14 1.28 -19.75 25.83
C LYS A 14 0.56 -20.13 24.54
N ILE A 15 1.24 -20.83 23.63
CA ILE A 15 0.67 -21.26 22.35
C ILE A 15 -0.33 -22.38 22.59
N GLN A 16 -1.59 -22.11 22.26
CA GLN A 16 -2.66 -23.11 22.26
C GLN A 16 -2.63 -23.90 20.95
N SER A 17 -3.14 -25.15 20.99
CA SER A 17 -3.37 -25.92 19.76
C SER A 17 -4.62 -25.46 19.01
N ARG A 18 -5.55 -24.75 19.69
CA ARG A 18 -6.81 -24.27 19.12
C ARG A 18 -7.11 -22.82 19.49
N TYR A 19 -7.56 -22.05 18.50
CA TYR A 19 -7.96 -20.64 18.62
C TYR A 19 -9.39 -20.44 18.09
N ASP A 20 -9.99 -19.29 18.38
CA ASP A 20 -11.24 -18.91 17.73
C ASP A 20 -10.95 -18.48 16.29
N VAL A 21 -9.86 -17.73 16.09
CA VAL A 21 -9.44 -17.21 14.78
C VAL A 21 -7.93 -17.38 14.56
N ILE A 22 -7.54 -17.90 13.40
CA ILE A 22 -6.15 -17.84 12.90
C ILE A 22 -6.08 -16.89 11.70
N ILE A 23 -5.13 -15.96 11.73
CA ILE A 23 -4.85 -15.01 10.65
C ILE A 23 -3.49 -15.32 10.05
N LEU A 24 -3.44 -15.45 8.72
CA LEU A 24 -2.21 -15.70 7.97
C LEU A 24 -1.65 -14.35 7.50
N GLY A 25 -0.50 -13.95 8.04
CA GLY A 25 0.23 -12.73 7.69
C GLY A 25 -0.11 -11.52 8.57
N ALA A 26 0.91 -10.92 9.18
CA ALA A 26 0.88 -9.71 10.00
C ALA A 26 1.07 -8.42 9.18
N GLY A 27 0.61 -8.39 7.93
CA GLY A 27 0.40 -7.12 7.21
C GLY A 27 -0.71 -6.28 7.85
N ILE A 28 -0.80 -5.00 7.51
CA ILE A 28 -1.75 -4.05 8.13
C ILE A 28 -3.21 -4.56 8.15
N GLY A 29 -3.68 -5.23 7.08
CA GLY A 29 -5.04 -5.77 7.03
C GLY A 29 -5.30 -6.85 8.08
N GLY A 30 -4.34 -7.77 8.25
CA GLY A 30 -4.37 -8.83 9.25
C GLY A 30 -4.23 -8.29 10.67
N LEU A 31 -3.35 -7.31 10.89
CA LEU A 31 -3.17 -6.65 12.19
C LEU A 31 -4.45 -5.92 12.63
N ILE A 32 -5.06 -5.14 11.74
CA ILE A 32 -6.32 -4.45 12.03
C ILE A 32 -7.44 -5.47 12.31
N CYS A 33 -7.59 -6.47 11.46
CA CYS A 33 -8.59 -7.53 11.65
C CYS A 33 -8.42 -8.21 13.02
N GLY A 34 -7.19 -8.65 13.32
CA GLY A 34 -6.83 -9.28 14.58
C GLY A 34 -7.10 -8.40 15.79
N ALA A 35 -6.72 -7.12 15.73
CA ALA A 35 -6.92 -6.17 16.83
C ALA A 35 -8.41 -6.00 17.19
N PHE A 36 -9.28 -5.88 16.19
CA PHE A 36 -10.74 -5.78 16.42
C PHE A 36 -11.33 -7.08 16.98
N LEU A 37 -10.89 -8.24 16.49
CA LEU A 37 -11.34 -9.53 16.97
C LEU A 37 -10.88 -9.80 18.40
N ALA A 38 -9.61 -9.52 18.71
CA ALA A 38 -9.05 -9.64 20.06
C ALA A 38 -9.72 -8.66 21.04
N LYS A 39 -9.95 -7.40 20.64
CA LYS A 39 -10.72 -6.42 21.43
C LYS A 39 -12.11 -6.96 21.81
N SER A 40 -12.71 -7.76 20.93
CA SER A 40 -14.02 -8.39 21.14
C SER A 40 -13.95 -9.70 21.94
N GLY A 41 -12.80 -10.01 22.54
CA GLY A 41 -12.59 -11.19 23.40
C GLY A 41 -12.31 -12.49 22.67
N LYS A 42 -12.09 -12.48 21.35
CA LYS A 42 -11.72 -13.69 20.60
C LYS A 42 -10.26 -14.05 20.87
N LYS A 43 -9.98 -15.35 20.99
CA LYS A 43 -8.62 -15.90 20.98
C LYS A 43 -8.09 -15.90 19.55
N VAL A 44 -7.17 -15.00 19.25
CA VAL A 44 -6.64 -14.80 17.90
C VAL A 44 -5.15 -15.10 17.85
N LEU A 45 -4.74 -15.90 16.86
CA LEU A 45 -3.35 -16.11 16.50
C LEU A 45 -3.06 -15.53 15.11
N ILE A 46 -2.07 -14.65 15.01
CA ILE A 46 -1.48 -14.21 13.74
C ILE A 46 -0.19 -15.00 13.50
N ILE A 47 -0.04 -15.62 12.33
CA ILE A 47 1.19 -16.32 11.94
C ILE A 47 1.88 -15.53 10.83
N GLU A 48 3.14 -15.15 11.03
CA GLU A 48 3.89 -14.25 10.16
C GLU A 48 5.26 -14.84 9.81
N GLN A 49 5.56 -14.85 8.51
CA GLN A 49 6.80 -15.43 7.98
C GLN A 49 8.03 -14.60 8.37
N HIS A 50 7.88 -13.28 8.44
CA HIS A 50 8.94 -12.35 8.77
C HIS A 50 9.21 -12.28 10.28
N ASN A 51 10.34 -11.69 10.65
CA ASN A 51 10.74 -11.53 12.06
C ASN A 51 10.18 -10.26 12.70
N ILE A 52 9.39 -9.47 11.97
CA ILE A 52 8.68 -8.27 12.44
C ILE A 52 7.33 -8.16 11.72
N PRO A 53 6.29 -7.56 12.35
CA PRO A 53 5.02 -7.31 11.70
C PRO A 53 5.06 -6.09 10.76
N GLY A 54 4.07 -5.99 9.87
CA GLY A 54 3.80 -4.78 9.07
C GLY A 54 3.76 -4.97 7.56
N GLY A 55 4.34 -6.05 7.02
CA GLY A 55 4.41 -6.28 5.57
C GLY A 55 5.13 -5.13 4.85
N TYR A 56 4.49 -4.49 3.87
CA TYR A 56 5.06 -3.33 3.16
C TYR A 56 5.19 -2.06 4.03
N CYS A 57 4.56 -1.99 5.20
CA CYS A 57 4.74 -0.90 6.17
C CYS A 57 5.92 -1.13 7.11
N THR A 58 6.87 -1.98 6.73
CA THR A 58 8.07 -2.23 7.54
C THR A 58 9.16 -1.21 7.24
N SER A 59 10.08 -1.04 8.20
CA SER A 59 11.29 -0.25 8.03
C SER A 59 12.52 -1.09 8.38
N PHE A 60 13.69 -0.72 7.84
CA PHE A 60 14.96 -1.38 8.15
C PHE A 60 16.03 -0.38 8.55
N LYS A 61 17.00 -0.83 9.34
CA LYS A 61 18.10 0.01 9.87
C LYS A 61 19.44 -0.33 9.23
N ARG A 62 20.22 0.69 8.85
CA ARG A 62 21.60 0.55 8.37
C ARG A 62 22.44 1.74 8.83
N LYS A 63 23.56 1.47 9.51
CA LYS A 63 24.49 2.50 10.02
C LYS A 63 23.79 3.69 10.73
N GLY A 64 22.74 3.42 11.50
CA GLY A 64 21.96 4.43 12.21
C GLY A 64 20.84 5.11 11.42
N PHE A 65 20.75 4.91 10.10
CA PHE A 65 19.62 5.37 9.28
C PHE A 65 18.45 4.38 9.37
N ILE A 66 17.21 4.90 9.35
CA ILE A 66 15.95 4.16 9.33
C ILE A 66 15.28 4.42 7.98
N PHE A 67 15.17 3.38 7.16
CA PHE A 67 14.55 3.45 5.84
C PHE A 67 13.19 2.76 5.86
N ASP A 68 12.14 3.44 5.44
CA ASP A 68 10.87 2.78 5.11
C ASP A 68 11.00 1.93 3.86
N ALA A 69 10.55 0.68 3.92
CA ALA A 69 10.82 -0.31 2.87
C ALA A 69 9.93 -0.18 1.62
N ALA A 70 8.80 0.52 1.71
CA ALA A 70 7.91 0.72 0.56
C ALA A 70 6.93 1.90 0.74
N VAL A 71 6.32 2.05 1.92
CA VAL A 71 5.34 3.12 2.16
C VAL A 71 6.04 4.43 2.46
N HIS A 72 5.74 5.48 1.68
CA HIS A 72 6.36 6.81 1.86
C HIS A 72 5.53 7.77 2.69
N HIS A 73 4.22 7.59 2.73
CA HIS A 73 3.28 8.27 3.61
C HIS A 73 1.90 7.60 3.53
N ILE A 74 1.00 8.00 4.43
CA ILE A 74 -0.30 7.36 4.65
C ILE A 74 -1.40 8.39 4.43
N GLY A 75 -2.27 8.11 3.45
CA GLY A 75 -3.48 8.89 3.21
C GLY A 75 -4.56 8.64 4.26
N GLY A 76 -5.30 9.67 4.59
CA GLY A 76 -6.48 9.60 5.45
C GLY A 76 -6.17 9.11 6.85
N CYS A 77 -5.29 9.78 7.59
CA CYS A 77 -5.09 9.55 9.03
C CYS A 77 -5.88 10.54 9.92
N GLY A 78 -6.63 11.47 9.32
CA GLY A 78 -7.45 12.43 10.05
C GLY A 78 -8.55 11.76 10.89
N LYS A 79 -9.04 12.46 11.93
CA LYS A 79 -10.01 11.95 12.92
C LYS A 79 -11.26 11.26 12.33
N TRP A 80 -11.71 11.69 11.16
CA TRP A 80 -12.94 11.21 10.53
C TRP A 80 -12.72 10.19 9.40
N SER A 81 -11.47 9.95 9.01
CA SER A 81 -11.14 8.97 7.99
C SER A 81 -11.30 7.54 8.52
N ILE A 82 -11.19 6.54 7.64
CA ILE A 82 -11.25 5.13 8.09
C ILE A 82 -10.04 4.75 8.96
N VAL A 83 -8.83 5.25 8.65
CA VAL A 83 -7.65 4.96 9.48
C VAL A 83 -7.78 5.63 10.84
N GLY A 84 -8.08 6.93 10.88
CA GLY A 84 -8.22 7.66 12.14
C GLY A 84 -9.34 7.10 13.03
N ARG A 85 -10.48 6.72 12.44
CA ARG A 85 -11.57 6.05 13.19
C ARG A 85 -11.16 4.67 13.69
N SER A 86 -10.44 3.88 12.90
CA SER A 86 -9.98 2.55 13.32
C SER A 86 -8.97 2.65 14.46
N LEU A 87 -8.00 3.55 14.38
CA LEU A 87 -7.04 3.79 15.45
C LEU A 87 -7.73 4.26 16.73
N LYS A 88 -8.66 5.21 16.61
CA LYS A 88 -9.45 5.68 17.76
C LYS A 88 -10.25 4.54 18.39
N GLU A 89 -10.96 3.76 17.60
CA GLU A 89 -11.76 2.64 18.10
C GLU A 89 -10.88 1.56 18.72
N LEU A 90 -9.64 1.38 18.26
CA LEU A 90 -8.70 0.45 18.87
C LEU A 90 -7.95 1.05 20.06
N ASP A 91 -8.21 2.29 20.48
CA ASP A 91 -7.46 3.00 21.52
C ASP A 91 -5.94 3.05 21.24
N ILE A 92 -5.60 3.34 19.98
CA ILE A 92 -4.22 3.53 19.49
C ILE A 92 -3.96 5.02 19.29
N SER A 93 -2.86 5.51 19.85
CA SER A 93 -2.38 6.87 19.67
C SER A 93 -1.04 6.86 18.92
N ILE A 94 -0.98 7.54 17.79
CA ILE A 94 0.23 7.71 16.98
C ILE A 94 0.37 9.20 16.67
N ASN A 95 1.58 9.72 16.81
CA ASN A 95 1.89 11.07 16.36
C ASN A 95 2.11 11.07 14.84
N PHE A 96 1.28 11.81 14.12
CA PHE A 96 1.36 11.95 12.67
C PHE A 96 1.78 13.38 12.31
N LEU A 97 2.76 13.49 11.42
CA LEU A 97 3.14 14.74 10.78
C LEU A 97 2.34 14.89 9.50
N ARG A 98 1.54 15.96 9.42
CA ARG A 98 0.80 16.30 8.20
C ARG A 98 1.80 16.77 7.12
N LEU A 99 1.60 16.30 5.89
CA LEU A 99 2.41 16.65 4.74
C LEU A 99 1.69 17.71 3.90
N ASP A 100 2.26 18.92 3.80
CA ASP A 100 1.76 20.01 2.95
C ASP A 100 2.92 20.84 2.35
N PRO A 101 3.05 20.97 1.01
CA PRO A 101 2.28 20.27 -0.01
C PRO A 101 2.35 18.76 0.18
N MET A 102 1.31 18.04 -0.24
CA MET A 102 1.26 16.58 -0.15
C MET A 102 2.35 15.94 -0.99
N ASP A 103 2.49 16.39 -2.23
CA ASP A 103 3.56 16.02 -3.16
C ASP A 103 3.76 17.16 -4.15
N SER A 104 4.75 17.00 -5.02
CA SER A 104 4.92 17.76 -6.25
C SER A 104 4.85 16.83 -7.46
N ILE A 105 4.42 17.37 -8.59
CA ILE A 105 4.54 16.74 -9.90
C ILE A 105 5.58 17.56 -10.67
N ASN A 106 6.61 16.90 -11.18
CA ASN A 106 7.73 17.52 -11.87
C ASN A 106 7.91 16.87 -13.23
N PHE A 107 7.65 17.64 -14.27
CA PHE A 107 7.98 17.34 -15.66
C PHE A 107 9.21 18.17 -16.07
N PRO A 108 9.93 17.80 -17.14
CA PRO A 108 11.02 18.61 -17.67
C PRO A 108 10.60 20.06 -17.98
N SER A 109 9.38 20.27 -18.50
CA SER A 109 8.89 21.60 -18.89
C SER A 109 8.14 22.37 -17.78
N PHE A 110 7.63 21.70 -16.75
CA PHE A 110 6.88 22.36 -15.68
C PHE A 110 6.86 21.57 -14.37
N SER A 111 6.55 22.27 -13.28
CA SER A 111 6.27 21.65 -11.98
C SER A 111 4.98 22.22 -11.38
N ILE A 112 4.36 21.46 -10.49
CA ILE A 112 3.22 21.90 -9.69
C ILE A 112 3.25 21.21 -8.32
N ASP A 113 3.12 22.00 -7.26
CA ASP A 113 2.93 21.47 -5.90
C ASP A 113 1.45 21.14 -5.70
N ILE A 114 1.16 19.98 -5.11
CA ILE A 114 -0.19 19.52 -4.82
C ILE A 114 -0.49 19.82 -3.36
N PRO A 115 -1.41 20.75 -3.06
CA PRO A 115 -1.81 21.05 -1.69
C PRO A 115 -2.39 19.83 -0.98
N ALA A 116 -2.29 19.81 0.34
CA ALA A 116 -2.86 18.75 1.16
C ALA A 116 -4.38 18.86 1.38
N GLU A 117 -5.03 19.86 0.77
CA GLU A 117 -6.47 20.14 0.85
C GLU A 117 -7.06 20.22 -0.56
N ILE A 118 -8.20 19.55 -0.76
CA ILE A 118 -8.85 19.44 -2.07
C ILE A 118 -9.32 20.80 -2.60
N ASP A 119 -9.82 21.68 -1.73
CA ASP A 119 -10.32 23.00 -2.14
C ASP A 119 -9.16 23.90 -2.59
N ASP A 120 -8.00 23.83 -1.92
CA ASP A 120 -6.79 24.54 -2.32
C ASP A 120 -6.25 24.01 -3.64
N TYR A 121 -6.31 22.69 -3.86
CA TYR A 121 -5.92 22.10 -5.14
C TYR A 121 -6.86 22.52 -6.28
N ILE A 122 -8.17 22.55 -6.05
CA ILE A 122 -9.15 23.06 -7.02
C ILE A 122 -8.86 24.52 -7.35
N ASN A 123 -8.61 25.36 -6.34
CA ASN A 123 -8.32 26.78 -6.54
C ASN A 123 -7.02 26.99 -7.33
N LEU A 124 -5.98 26.23 -7.02
CA LEU A 124 -4.72 26.23 -7.76
C LEU A 124 -4.93 25.88 -9.24
N LEU A 125 -5.71 24.83 -9.53
CA LEU A 125 -6.00 24.43 -10.90
C LEU A 125 -6.85 25.47 -11.63
N LYS A 126 -7.82 26.10 -10.98
CA LYS A 126 -8.64 27.18 -11.58
C LYS A 126 -7.80 28.42 -11.89
N GLN A 127 -6.83 28.77 -11.04
CA GLN A 127 -5.92 29.88 -11.31
C GLN A 127 -5.02 29.59 -12.52
N ARG A 128 -4.56 28.35 -12.65
CA ARG A 128 -3.69 27.92 -13.77
C ARG A 128 -4.46 27.73 -15.07
N PHE A 129 -5.71 27.26 -15.00
CA PHE A 129 -6.58 26.95 -16.15
C PHE A 129 -7.93 27.67 -16.01
N PRO A 130 -7.96 29.01 -16.09
CA PRO A 130 -9.18 29.78 -15.82
C PRO A 130 -10.34 29.43 -16.76
N TYR A 131 -10.05 29.06 -18.00
CA TYR A 131 -11.05 28.64 -19.00
C TYR A 131 -11.73 27.30 -18.65
N GLU A 132 -11.13 26.47 -17.79
CA GLU A 132 -11.66 25.18 -17.35
C GLU A 132 -12.37 25.27 -15.98
N SER A 133 -12.56 26.48 -15.42
CA SER A 133 -13.02 26.65 -14.03
C SER A 133 -14.37 26.00 -13.69
N GLU A 134 -15.35 26.10 -14.61
CA GLU A 134 -16.66 25.48 -14.44
C GLU A 134 -16.59 23.95 -14.57
N ASN A 135 -15.76 23.47 -15.51
CA ASN A 135 -15.52 22.04 -15.71
C ASN A 135 -14.79 21.43 -14.51
N LEU A 136 -13.80 22.12 -13.94
CA LEU A 136 -13.10 21.72 -12.71
C LEU A 136 -14.09 21.57 -11.55
N SER A 137 -14.96 22.55 -11.36
CA SER A 137 -15.99 22.50 -10.31
C SER A 137 -16.93 21.30 -10.49
N SER A 138 -17.35 21.06 -11.73
CA SER A 138 -18.25 19.95 -12.09
C SER A 138 -17.57 18.59 -11.91
N PHE A 139 -16.33 18.46 -12.39
CA PHE A 139 -15.51 17.26 -12.24
C PHE A 139 -15.32 16.90 -10.78
N PHE A 140 -14.81 17.81 -9.94
CA PHE A 140 -14.53 17.49 -8.54
C PHE A 140 -15.80 17.23 -7.73
N LYS A 141 -16.92 17.90 -8.04
CA LYS A 141 -18.23 17.57 -7.45
C LYS A 141 -18.63 16.13 -7.77
N GLU A 142 -18.49 15.72 -9.03
CA GLU A 142 -18.82 14.36 -9.46
C GLU A 142 -17.83 13.33 -8.90
N PHE A 143 -16.54 13.66 -8.87
CA PHE A 143 -15.47 12.82 -8.35
C PHE A 143 -15.61 12.56 -6.84
N VAL A 144 -15.87 13.59 -6.03
CA VAL A 144 -16.15 13.42 -4.58
C VAL A 144 -17.49 12.70 -4.37
N GLY A 145 -18.48 12.93 -5.24
CA GLY A 145 -19.73 12.18 -5.24
C GLY A 145 -19.50 10.68 -5.48
N LEU A 146 -18.65 10.32 -6.44
CA LEU A 146 -18.31 8.95 -6.78
C LEU A 146 -17.65 8.26 -5.59
N TYR A 147 -16.66 8.92 -4.96
CA TYR A 147 -16.01 8.43 -3.75
C TYR A 147 -17.03 8.12 -2.64
N ARG A 148 -17.94 9.06 -2.34
CA ARG A 148 -18.97 8.86 -1.30
C ARG A 148 -19.87 7.67 -1.59
N SER A 149 -20.22 7.44 -2.86
CA SER A 149 -20.98 6.25 -3.26
C SER A 149 -20.21 4.96 -3.00
N THR A 150 -18.89 4.93 -3.21
CA THR A 150 -18.08 3.74 -2.89
C THR A 150 -18.03 3.43 -1.40
N VAL A 151 -18.01 4.47 -0.55
CA VAL A 151 -17.96 4.32 0.92
C VAL A 151 -19.28 3.80 1.47
N ARG A 152 -20.42 4.26 0.93
CA ARG A 152 -21.76 3.81 1.34
C ARG A 152 -22.07 2.37 0.91
N GLY A 153 -21.42 1.87 -0.15
CA GLY A 153 -21.64 0.51 -0.64
C GLY A 153 -22.98 0.28 -1.34
N GLU A 154 -23.74 1.35 -1.62
CA GLU A 154 -25.02 1.28 -2.31
C GLU A 154 -24.83 1.38 -3.83
N ARG A 155 -25.56 0.57 -4.61
CA ARG A 155 -25.63 0.77 -6.06
C ARG A 155 -26.23 2.15 -6.33
N SER A 156 -25.42 3.06 -6.85
CA SER A 156 -25.84 4.40 -7.22
C SER A 156 -25.75 4.58 -8.73
N LYS A 157 -26.57 5.49 -9.29
CA LYS A 157 -26.48 5.89 -10.70
C LYS A 157 -25.05 6.29 -11.09
N LEU A 158 -24.31 6.88 -10.16
CA LEU A 158 -22.95 7.34 -10.37
C LEU A 158 -21.94 6.20 -10.46
N LEU A 159 -22.08 5.17 -9.61
CA LEU A 159 -21.26 3.96 -9.71
C LEU A 159 -21.55 3.22 -11.02
N SER A 160 -22.82 3.05 -11.39
CA SER A 160 -23.18 2.42 -12.67
C SER A 160 -22.66 3.21 -13.88
N LYS A 161 -22.57 4.54 -13.78
CA LYS A 161 -22.00 5.39 -14.85
C LYS A 161 -20.50 5.16 -15.06
N TYR A 162 -19.74 4.80 -14.01
CA TYR A 162 -18.28 4.75 -14.03
C TYR A 162 -17.65 3.38 -13.75
N GLN A 163 -18.44 2.34 -13.49
CA GLN A 163 -17.92 1.01 -13.17
C GLN A 163 -17.10 0.41 -14.32
N ASP A 164 -17.45 0.74 -15.56
CA ASP A 164 -16.82 0.24 -16.79
C ASP A 164 -16.02 1.33 -17.52
N VAL A 165 -15.60 2.39 -16.81
CA VAL A 165 -14.97 3.58 -17.40
C VAL A 165 -13.57 3.76 -16.84
N THR A 166 -12.60 3.98 -17.74
CA THR A 166 -11.22 4.31 -17.38
C THR A 166 -11.12 5.75 -16.86
N TYR A 167 -10.07 6.06 -16.10
CA TYR A 167 -9.89 7.42 -15.61
C TYR A 167 -9.62 8.41 -16.75
N LYS A 168 -8.90 7.99 -17.81
CA LYS A 168 -8.72 8.79 -19.02
C LYS A 168 -10.06 9.16 -19.66
N GLU A 169 -10.94 8.18 -19.90
CA GLU A 169 -12.27 8.44 -20.46
C GLU A 169 -13.14 9.32 -19.56
N MET A 170 -12.95 9.25 -18.23
CA MET A 170 -13.59 10.19 -17.32
C MET A 170 -13.08 11.61 -17.56
N LEU A 171 -11.76 11.82 -17.58
CA LEU A 171 -11.15 13.14 -17.79
C LEU A 171 -11.52 13.74 -19.15
N ASP A 172 -11.49 12.94 -20.23
CA ASP A 172 -11.84 13.38 -21.58
C ASP A 172 -13.31 13.86 -21.71
N LYS A 173 -14.19 13.44 -20.80
CA LYS A 173 -15.58 13.94 -20.74
C LYS A 173 -15.69 15.34 -20.13
N PHE A 174 -14.72 15.77 -19.33
CA PHE A 174 -14.76 17.06 -18.63
C PHE A 174 -13.83 18.10 -19.23
N PHE A 175 -12.69 17.70 -19.80
CA PHE A 175 -11.61 18.62 -20.13
C PHE A 175 -11.11 18.43 -21.56
N ALA A 176 -10.87 19.56 -22.23
CA ALA A 176 -10.18 19.59 -23.51
C ALA A 176 -8.69 19.88 -23.34
N GLU A 177 -8.31 20.60 -22.28
CA GLU A 177 -6.92 20.96 -22.00
C GLU A 177 -6.08 19.74 -21.60
N GLU A 178 -5.16 19.34 -22.48
CA GLU A 178 -4.32 18.16 -22.26
C GLU A 178 -3.38 18.30 -21.05
N GLN A 179 -2.78 19.48 -20.83
CA GLN A 179 -1.88 19.66 -19.70
C GLN A 179 -2.61 19.49 -18.36
N LEU A 180 -3.87 19.94 -18.27
CA LEU A 180 -4.70 19.75 -17.09
C LEU A 180 -4.99 18.27 -16.84
N LYS A 181 -5.35 17.51 -17.90
CA LYS A 181 -5.56 16.05 -17.80
C LYS A 181 -4.30 15.32 -17.34
N THR A 182 -3.13 15.74 -17.81
CA THR A 182 -1.84 15.21 -17.36
C THR A 182 -1.61 15.48 -15.88
N ILE A 183 -1.81 16.72 -15.41
CA ILE A 183 -1.64 17.07 -13.99
C ILE A 183 -2.57 16.24 -13.09
N LEU A 184 -3.84 16.08 -13.47
CA LEU A 184 -4.82 15.27 -12.74
C LEU A 184 -4.52 13.76 -12.78
N SER A 185 -3.62 13.33 -13.66
CA SER A 185 -3.27 11.93 -13.89
C SER A 185 -1.90 11.54 -13.37
N ALA A 186 -0.94 12.46 -13.28
CA ALA A 186 0.48 12.19 -13.02
C ALA A 186 0.76 11.39 -11.73
N GLN A 187 -0.19 11.37 -10.79
CA GLN A 187 -0.10 10.58 -9.56
C GLN A 187 -0.54 9.11 -9.70
N TRP A 188 -0.79 8.63 -10.92
CA TRP A 188 -1.18 7.23 -11.18
C TRP A 188 -0.15 6.22 -10.66
N GLY A 189 1.10 6.63 -10.43
CA GLY A 189 2.12 5.79 -9.79
C GLY A 189 1.72 5.23 -8.41
N TYR A 190 0.79 5.88 -7.70
CA TYR A 190 0.23 5.40 -6.41
C TYR A 190 -0.64 4.15 -6.51
N ILE A 191 -1.05 3.76 -7.72
CA ILE A 191 -1.87 2.58 -8.00
C ILE A 191 -1.23 1.67 -9.05
N GLY A 192 -0.21 2.15 -9.75
CA GLY A 192 0.61 1.35 -10.65
C GLY A 192 -0.07 0.98 -11.97
N SER A 193 -1.02 1.79 -12.42
CA SER A 193 -1.67 1.62 -13.73
C SER A 193 -1.91 3.00 -14.38
N PRO A 194 -1.55 3.20 -15.66
CA PRO A 194 -1.69 4.49 -16.32
C PRO A 194 -3.18 4.84 -16.55
N PRO A 195 -3.50 6.11 -16.84
CA PRO A 195 -4.88 6.61 -16.93
C PRO A 195 -5.79 5.87 -17.92
N HIS A 196 -5.22 5.32 -19.00
CA HIS A 196 -5.95 4.58 -20.03
C HIS A 196 -6.28 3.13 -19.63
N GLU A 197 -5.71 2.61 -18.55
CA GLU A 197 -6.03 1.28 -18.00
C GLU A 197 -6.77 1.34 -16.68
N VAL A 198 -6.42 2.31 -15.82
CA VAL A 198 -6.98 2.41 -14.48
C VAL A 198 -8.49 2.70 -14.50
N SER A 199 -9.23 2.03 -13.63
CA SER A 199 -10.63 2.36 -13.34
C SER A 199 -10.81 3.77 -12.76
N ALA A 200 -11.79 4.53 -13.28
CA ALA A 200 -12.18 5.82 -12.71
C ALA A 200 -12.57 5.71 -11.22
N ILE A 201 -13.20 4.61 -10.81
CA ILE A 201 -13.53 4.33 -9.40
C ILE A 201 -12.25 4.15 -8.57
N GLY A 202 -11.28 3.39 -9.09
CA GLY A 202 -10.02 3.14 -8.39
C GLY A 202 -9.21 4.42 -8.17
N MET A 203 -9.05 5.23 -9.22
CA MET A 203 -8.35 6.52 -9.13
C MET A 203 -9.08 7.48 -8.18
N CYS A 204 -10.41 7.48 -8.20
CA CYS A 204 -11.25 8.26 -7.29
C CYS A 204 -11.04 7.88 -5.82
N GLN A 205 -11.06 6.59 -5.51
CA GLN A 205 -10.79 6.09 -4.16
C GLN A 205 -9.40 6.51 -3.68
N MET A 206 -8.39 6.43 -4.55
CA MET A 206 -7.03 6.83 -4.24
C MET A 206 -6.95 8.35 -3.98
N LEU A 207 -7.20 9.20 -4.99
CA LEU A 207 -6.97 10.64 -4.89
C LEU A 207 -7.79 11.30 -3.78
N VAL A 208 -9.07 10.94 -3.61
CA VAL A 208 -9.92 11.58 -2.60
C VAL A 208 -9.44 11.26 -1.19
N ASN A 209 -8.94 10.05 -0.91
CA ASN A 209 -8.36 9.72 0.40
C ASN A 209 -7.17 10.61 0.76
N TYR A 210 -6.40 11.03 -0.24
CA TYR A 210 -5.19 11.84 -0.05
C TYR A 210 -5.48 13.35 0.00
N LEU A 211 -6.33 13.84 -0.93
CA LEU A 211 -6.64 15.26 -1.05
C LEU A 211 -7.67 15.74 -0.02
N LYS A 212 -8.62 14.88 0.38
CA LYS A 212 -9.70 15.27 1.30
C LYS A 212 -9.40 14.92 2.74
N ASP A 213 -8.80 13.75 2.97
CA ASP A 213 -8.53 13.28 4.32
C ASP A 213 -7.06 13.51 4.73
N GLY A 214 -6.24 14.08 3.83
CA GLY A 214 -4.85 14.49 4.02
C GLY A 214 -3.81 13.38 3.89
N ALA A 215 -2.55 13.76 3.70
CA ALA A 215 -1.39 12.87 3.72
C ALA A 215 -0.56 13.05 5.00
N PHE A 216 -0.13 11.93 5.59
CA PHE A 216 0.53 11.93 6.88
C PHE A 216 1.73 11.00 6.92
N TYR A 217 2.73 11.37 7.70
CA TYR A 217 3.88 10.54 8.00
C TYR A 217 3.91 10.20 9.51
N PRO A 218 3.92 8.91 9.90
CA PRO A 218 4.06 8.54 11.31
C PRO A 218 5.46 8.89 11.81
N VAL A 219 5.53 9.61 12.94
CA VAL A 219 6.81 9.91 13.58
C VAL A 219 7.52 8.60 13.93
N GLY A 220 8.81 8.51 13.62
CA GLY A 220 9.67 7.38 13.89
C GLY A 220 9.70 6.31 12.79
N SER A 221 9.01 6.52 11.66
CA SER A 221 8.87 5.64 10.47
C SER A 221 7.55 4.90 10.36
N THR A 222 7.27 4.33 9.18
CA THR A 222 6.07 3.52 8.93
C THR A 222 6.01 2.24 9.76
N GLN A 223 7.15 1.72 10.23
CA GLN A 223 7.19 0.63 11.20
C GLN A 223 6.43 0.98 12.49
N ASN A 224 6.52 2.22 12.96
CA ASN A 224 5.80 2.67 14.17
C ASN A 224 4.27 2.53 14.01
N PHE A 225 3.75 2.70 12.79
CA PHE A 225 2.33 2.47 12.51
C PHE A 225 1.95 0.99 12.64
N ALA A 226 2.78 0.08 12.09
CA ALA A 226 2.56 -1.36 12.23
C ALA A 226 2.71 -1.83 13.69
N ASP A 227 3.76 -1.37 14.37
CA ASP A 227 4.09 -1.75 15.74
C ASP A 227 3.02 -1.31 16.73
N ALA A 228 2.47 -0.11 16.58
CA ALA A 228 1.39 0.37 17.44
C ALA A 228 0.12 -0.49 17.33
N ILE A 229 -0.22 -0.97 16.12
CA ILE A 229 -1.37 -1.87 15.92
C ILE A 229 -1.05 -3.26 16.49
N ALA A 230 0.14 -3.78 16.22
CA ALA A 230 0.59 -5.07 16.73
C ALA A 230 0.63 -5.11 18.26
N GLN A 231 1.16 -4.05 18.89
CA GLN A 231 1.19 -3.92 20.35
C GLN A 231 -0.23 -3.91 20.91
N LYS A 232 -1.14 -3.13 20.32
CA LYS A 232 -2.52 -3.08 20.80
C LYS A 232 -3.26 -4.40 20.63
N PHE A 233 -3.00 -5.13 19.55
CA PHE A 233 -3.50 -6.48 19.37
C PHE A 233 -3.06 -7.42 20.50
N ILE A 234 -1.79 -7.34 20.93
CA ILE A 234 -1.26 -8.12 22.06
C ILE A 234 -1.86 -7.65 23.39
N ASP A 235 -2.04 -6.35 23.58
CA ASP A 235 -2.68 -5.79 24.78
C ASP A 235 -4.13 -6.33 24.95
N TYR A 236 -4.81 -6.61 23.84
CA TYR A 236 -6.12 -7.27 23.82
C TYR A 236 -6.07 -8.80 23.95
N GLY A 237 -4.90 -9.38 24.26
CA GLY A 237 -4.71 -10.81 24.46
C GLY A 237 -4.45 -11.61 23.18
N GLY A 238 -4.25 -10.93 22.05
CA GLY A 238 -3.83 -11.55 20.79
C GLY A 238 -2.41 -12.11 20.84
N GLN A 239 -2.13 -13.08 19.98
CA GLN A 239 -0.81 -13.71 19.86
C GLN A 239 -0.26 -13.57 18.43
N ILE A 240 1.00 -13.14 18.28
CA ILE A 240 1.71 -13.06 16.98
C ILE A 240 2.89 -14.04 16.98
N MET A 241 2.86 -15.01 16.07
CA MET A 241 3.95 -15.96 15.84
C MET A 241 4.80 -15.51 14.66
N LEU A 242 5.86 -14.78 14.95
CA LEU A 242 6.85 -14.32 13.98
C LEU A 242 7.78 -15.45 13.52
N SER A 243 8.50 -15.22 12.43
CA SER A 243 9.46 -16.15 11.82
C SER A 243 8.88 -17.54 11.56
N SER A 244 7.58 -17.61 11.26
CA SER A 244 6.83 -18.84 11.07
C SER A 244 5.97 -18.71 9.81
N THR A 245 6.27 -19.54 8.82
CA THR A 245 5.52 -19.55 7.55
C THR A 245 4.47 -20.63 7.59
N VAL A 246 3.24 -20.33 7.18
CA VAL A 246 2.22 -21.35 6.95
C VAL A 246 2.47 -22.03 5.61
N ASN A 247 2.58 -23.35 5.59
CA ASN A 247 2.90 -24.14 4.39
C ASN A 247 1.73 -25.03 3.92
N LYS A 248 0.69 -25.21 4.74
CA LYS A 248 -0.52 -25.94 4.37
C LYS A 248 -1.73 -25.43 5.14
N ILE A 249 -2.89 -25.41 4.50
CA ILE A 249 -4.21 -25.23 5.11
C ILE A 249 -4.97 -26.55 4.92
N TYR A 250 -5.35 -27.19 6.02
CA TYR A 250 -6.23 -28.35 5.98
C TYR A 250 -7.66 -27.91 5.75
N THR A 251 -8.33 -28.55 4.81
CA THR A 251 -9.76 -28.34 4.59
C THR A 251 -10.53 -29.66 4.70
N ARG A 252 -11.83 -29.54 4.93
CA ARG A 252 -12.79 -30.63 4.83
C ARG A 252 -14.09 -30.05 4.30
N ASP A 253 -14.49 -30.50 3.12
CA ASP A 253 -15.62 -29.93 2.37
C ASP A 253 -15.44 -28.41 2.20
N THR A 254 -16.41 -27.61 2.64
CA THR A 254 -16.39 -26.14 2.55
C THR A 254 -15.81 -25.46 3.79
N LEU A 255 -15.00 -26.16 4.60
CA LEU A 255 -14.44 -25.62 5.85
C LEU A 255 -12.93 -25.82 5.93
N ALA A 256 -12.21 -24.73 6.23
CA ALA A 256 -10.84 -24.81 6.74
C ALA A 256 -10.84 -25.35 8.18
N LYS A 257 -9.86 -26.17 8.53
CA LYS A 257 -9.77 -26.88 9.82
C LYS A 257 -8.52 -26.54 10.62
N GLY A 258 -7.40 -26.33 9.92
CA GLY A 258 -6.14 -26.03 10.57
C GLY A 258 -5.08 -25.59 9.58
N VAL A 259 -3.94 -25.17 10.11
CA VAL A 259 -2.77 -24.78 9.35
C VAL A 259 -1.54 -25.50 9.86
N VAL A 260 -0.61 -25.80 8.94
CA VAL A 260 0.71 -26.34 9.25
C VAL A 260 1.74 -25.24 9.02
N THR A 261 2.69 -25.15 9.95
CA THR A 261 3.82 -24.22 9.81
C THR A 261 5.04 -24.89 9.19
N ASN A 262 6.02 -24.11 8.74
CA ASN A 262 7.33 -24.57 8.29
C ASN A 262 8.10 -25.39 9.34
N LYS A 263 7.70 -25.31 10.61
CA LYS A 263 8.22 -26.13 11.72
C LYS A 263 7.50 -27.48 11.88
N GLY A 264 6.54 -27.80 11.02
CA GLY A 264 5.74 -29.03 11.05
C GLY A 264 4.65 -29.06 12.13
N LYS A 265 4.49 -27.99 12.91
CA LYS A 265 3.47 -27.90 13.97
C LYS A 265 2.13 -27.44 13.39
N GLU A 266 1.06 -28.07 13.86
CA GLU A 266 -0.33 -27.83 13.44
C GLU A 266 -1.06 -26.91 14.44
N TYR A 267 -1.91 -26.03 13.90
CA TYR A 267 -2.78 -25.14 14.66
C TYR A 267 -4.19 -25.16 14.10
N PHE A 268 -5.18 -25.24 14.98
CA PHE A 268 -6.59 -25.36 14.60
C PHE A 268 -7.37 -24.10 14.99
N ALA A 269 -8.41 -23.77 14.22
CA ALA A 269 -9.31 -22.68 14.56
C ALA A 269 -10.72 -22.88 13.99
N ASP A 270 -11.68 -22.13 14.53
CA ASP A 270 -13.04 -22.12 14.02
C ASP A 270 -13.17 -21.22 12.78
N VAL A 271 -12.40 -20.13 12.72
CA VAL A 271 -12.34 -19.18 11.61
C VAL A 271 -10.91 -18.91 11.17
N PHE A 272 -10.70 -18.69 9.88
CA PHE A 272 -9.42 -18.36 9.26
C PHE A 272 -9.53 -17.06 8.47
N VAL A 273 -8.48 -16.24 8.52
CA VAL A 273 -8.35 -15.05 7.68
C VAL A 273 -7.02 -15.13 6.94
N SER A 274 -7.07 -15.26 5.62
CA SER A 274 -5.89 -15.09 4.79
C SER A 274 -5.68 -13.60 4.48
N ASN A 275 -4.59 -13.03 5.00
CA ASN A 275 -4.10 -11.70 4.65
C ASN A 275 -2.86 -11.79 3.74
N ILE A 276 -2.66 -12.94 3.10
CA ILE A 276 -1.60 -13.19 2.12
C ILE A 276 -2.17 -13.21 0.70
N ASP A 277 -1.30 -13.44 -0.28
CA ASP A 277 -1.69 -13.58 -1.68
C ASP A 277 -2.74 -14.70 -1.86
N PRO A 278 -3.88 -14.44 -2.54
CA PRO A 278 -4.85 -15.47 -2.88
C PRO A 278 -4.28 -16.59 -3.74
N LYS A 279 -3.30 -16.33 -4.62
CA LYS A 279 -2.62 -17.39 -5.39
C LYS A 279 -1.93 -18.37 -4.45
N GLN A 280 -1.22 -17.87 -3.44
CA GLN A 280 -0.63 -18.74 -2.41
C GLN A 280 -1.72 -19.50 -1.65
N THR A 281 -2.76 -18.80 -1.19
CA THR A 281 -3.83 -19.40 -0.38
C THR A 281 -4.51 -20.57 -1.10
N PHE A 282 -4.89 -20.38 -2.37
CA PHE A 282 -5.75 -21.32 -3.09
C PHE A 282 -5.02 -22.21 -4.10
N SER A 283 -3.77 -21.90 -4.47
CA SER A 283 -2.98 -22.72 -5.40
C SER A 283 -1.78 -23.40 -4.75
N GLU A 284 -1.29 -22.90 -3.61
CA GLU A 284 -0.09 -23.45 -2.96
C GLU A 284 -0.40 -24.09 -1.59
N LEU A 285 -1.25 -23.46 -0.77
CA LEU A 285 -1.50 -23.89 0.61
C LEU A 285 -2.69 -24.85 0.77
N ILE A 286 -3.69 -24.77 -0.12
CA ILE A 286 -4.84 -25.69 -0.17
C ILE A 286 -4.64 -26.63 -1.35
N GLU A 287 -4.99 -27.91 -1.17
CA GLU A 287 -4.92 -28.87 -2.27
C GLU A 287 -5.89 -28.45 -3.39
N GLU A 288 -5.39 -28.36 -4.63
CA GLU A 288 -6.14 -27.84 -5.78
C GLU A 288 -7.53 -28.48 -5.94
N LYS A 289 -7.62 -29.80 -5.76
CA LYS A 289 -8.87 -30.58 -5.82
C LYS A 289 -9.93 -30.18 -4.78
N GLU A 290 -9.54 -29.49 -3.71
CA GLU A 290 -10.44 -29.04 -2.64
C GLU A 290 -11.01 -27.64 -2.91
N VAL A 291 -10.38 -26.88 -3.82
CA VAL A 291 -10.83 -25.54 -4.20
C VAL A 291 -11.82 -25.66 -5.36
N ASN A 292 -12.90 -24.88 -5.32
CA ASN A 292 -13.81 -24.81 -6.45
C ASN A 292 -13.08 -24.32 -7.72
N ASP A 293 -13.08 -25.15 -8.75
CA ASP A 293 -12.51 -24.91 -10.09
C ASP A 293 -12.75 -23.50 -10.65
N SER A 294 -14.00 -23.00 -10.57
CA SER A 294 -14.34 -21.69 -11.15
C SER A 294 -13.71 -20.54 -10.36
N TYR A 295 -13.61 -20.71 -9.04
CA TYR A 295 -12.98 -19.73 -8.16
C TYR A 295 -11.47 -19.72 -8.33
N LEU A 296 -10.85 -20.90 -8.46
CA LEU A 296 -9.43 -21.04 -8.71
C LEU A 296 -9.04 -20.43 -10.07
N ARG A 297 -9.78 -20.75 -11.15
CA ARG A 297 -9.56 -20.14 -12.47
C ARG A 297 -9.70 -18.62 -12.45
N LYS A 298 -10.69 -18.10 -11.70
CA LYS A 298 -10.84 -16.65 -11.50
C LYS A 298 -9.59 -16.03 -10.89
N ILE A 299 -9.05 -16.60 -9.81
CA ILE A 299 -7.84 -16.08 -9.15
C ILE A 299 -6.63 -16.16 -10.08
N GLN A 300 -6.49 -17.27 -10.81
CA GLN A 300 -5.39 -17.47 -11.76
C GLN A 300 -5.44 -16.48 -12.93
N SER A 301 -6.63 -16.11 -13.40
CA SER A 301 -6.80 -15.15 -14.49
C SER A 301 -6.61 -13.69 -14.06
N MET A 302 -6.61 -13.39 -12.76
CA MET A 302 -6.42 -12.02 -12.29
C MET A 302 -4.98 -11.53 -12.51
N LYS A 303 -4.86 -10.29 -13.00
CA LYS A 303 -3.60 -9.58 -13.28
C LYS A 303 -3.06 -8.95 -12.00
N GLU A 304 -1.86 -9.33 -11.59
CA GLU A 304 -1.12 -8.65 -10.53
C GLU A 304 -0.81 -7.20 -10.94
N SER A 305 -0.74 -6.31 -9.95
CA SER A 305 -0.23 -4.96 -10.15
C SER A 305 1.25 -4.96 -10.50
N THR A 306 1.73 -3.84 -11.03
CA THR A 306 3.15 -3.63 -11.26
C THR A 306 3.96 -3.71 -9.96
N SER A 307 5.27 -3.83 -10.11
CA SER A 307 6.26 -3.81 -9.04
C SER A 307 7.32 -2.75 -9.35
N PHE A 308 8.16 -2.41 -8.37
CA PHE A 308 9.13 -1.33 -8.52
C PHE A 308 10.54 -1.71 -8.11
N PHE A 309 11.51 -0.98 -8.65
CA PHE A 309 12.83 -0.85 -8.06
C PHE A 309 12.83 0.29 -7.04
N LEU A 310 13.51 0.10 -5.91
CA LEU A 310 13.65 1.12 -4.87
C LEU A 310 15.13 1.34 -4.55
N LEU A 311 15.51 2.61 -4.40
CA LEU A 311 16.84 3.04 -3.97
C LEU A 311 16.73 3.79 -2.64
N TYR A 312 17.66 3.51 -1.73
CA TYR A 312 17.76 4.17 -0.43
C TYR A 312 19.17 4.70 -0.24
N LEU A 313 19.29 6.01 -0.01
CA LEU A 313 20.55 6.69 0.24
C LEU A 313 20.53 7.27 1.64
N GLY A 314 21.49 6.86 2.47
CA GLY A 314 21.87 7.58 3.69
C GLY A 314 23.01 8.53 3.34
N LEU A 315 22.82 9.82 3.58
CA LEU A 315 23.70 10.89 3.15
C LEU A 315 24.32 11.61 4.34
N ASP A 316 25.54 12.08 4.19
CA ASP A 316 26.20 12.92 5.20
C ASP A 316 25.51 14.30 5.36
N LYS A 317 26.00 15.11 6.30
CA LYS A 317 25.43 16.44 6.61
C LYS A 317 25.79 17.56 5.62
N GLY A 318 26.70 17.30 4.68
CA GLY A 318 27.20 18.28 3.71
C GLY A 318 26.34 18.42 2.46
N ILE A 319 25.36 17.53 2.25
CA ILE A 319 24.50 17.55 1.07
C ILE A 319 23.46 18.68 1.13
N ASP A 320 23.30 19.42 0.03
CA ASP A 320 22.21 20.38 -0.12
C ASP A 320 21.01 19.75 -0.84
N LEU A 321 19.94 19.51 -0.09
CA LEU A 321 18.69 18.96 -0.63
C LEU A 321 17.57 20.00 -0.71
N ARG A 322 17.82 21.29 -0.46
CA ARG A 322 16.74 22.30 -0.32
C ARG A 322 15.79 22.33 -1.52
N ALA A 323 16.33 22.26 -2.74
CA ALA A 323 15.57 22.27 -3.98
C ALA A 323 14.84 20.96 -4.30
N LEU A 324 15.25 19.83 -3.69
CA LEU A 324 14.64 18.53 -3.95
C LEU A 324 13.28 18.43 -3.25
N LYS A 325 12.21 18.35 -4.04
CA LYS A 325 10.84 18.24 -3.54
C LYS A 325 10.45 16.77 -3.42
N ARG A 326 9.53 16.47 -2.50
CA ARG A 326 8.89 15.15 -2.48
C ARG A 326 7.89 15.08 -3.63
N GLY A 327 7.83 13.96 -4.34
CA GLY A 327 6.78 13.70 -5.33
C GLY A 327 7.28 13.00 -6.58
N PHE A 328 6.49 13.11 -7.65
CA PHE A 328 6.75 12.45 -8.92
C PHE A 328 7.62 13.31 -9.83
N TYR A 329 8.58 12.66 -10.48
CA TYR A 329 9.51 13.22 -11.43
C TYR A 329 9.43 12.40 -12.72
N HIS A 330 8.80 12.94 -13.76
CA HIS A 330 8.63 12.29 -15.04
C HIS A 330 9.89 12.47 -15.91
N THR A 331 10.24 11.45 -16.70
CA THR A 331 11.43 11.48 -17.56
C THR A 331 11.23 12.25 -18.86
N SER A 332 9.99 12.48 -19.27
CA SER A 332 9.64 13.22 -20.47
C SER A 332 8.38 14.05 -20.24
N ASP A 333 8.13 15.00 -21.15
CA ASP A 333 6.87 15.75 -21.23
C ASP A 333 5.77 14.97 -21.99
N ASP A 334 5.91 13.63 -22.14
CA ASP A 334 4.90 12.81 -22.80
C ASP A 334 3.62 12.73 -21.94
N ILE A 335 2.63 13.51 -22.37
CA ILE A 335 1.31 13.59 -21.76
C ILE A 335 0.42 12.38 -22.06
N SER A 336 0.80 11.51 -23.01
CA SER A 336 0.04 10.30 -23.36
C SER A 336 0.25 9.15 -22.38
N PHE A 337 1.26 9.26 -21.51
CA PHE A 337 1.74 8.17 -20.65
C PHE A 337 2.11 6.92 -21.47
N SER A 338 2.71 7.12 -22.64
CA SER A 338 3.32 6.05 -23.43
C SER A 338 4.78 5.84 -23.02
N ASP A 339 5.48 6.92 -22.65
CA ASP A 339 6.67 6.88 -21.81
C ASP A 339 6.26 6.84 -20.34
N ASN A 340 6.29 5.65 -19.76
CA ASN A 340 5.93 5.40 -18.37
C ASN A 340 7.08 5.64 -17.38
N GLY A 341 8.18 6.26 -17.84
CA GLY A 341 9.33 6.61 -17.04
C GLY A 341 9.03 7.67 -15.98
N TRP A 342 9.07 7.28 -14.71
CA TRP A 342 9.02 8.23 -13.61
C TRP A 342 9.77 7.74 -12.37
N PHE A 343 10.14 8.72 -11.55
CA PHE A 343 10.72 8.53 -10.23
C PHE A 343 9.80 9.15 -9.19
N TYR A 344 9.49 8.41 -8.13
CA TYR A 344 8.96 9.03 -6.92
C TYR A 344 10.12 9.27 -5.97
N ILE A 345 10.41 10.52 -5.64
CA ILE A 345 11.53 10.89 -4.77
C ILE A 345 10.97 11.45 -3.46
N SER A 346 11.54 11.02 -2.34
CA SER A 346 11.20 11.53 -1.00
C SER A 346 12.46 11.76 -0.17
N VAL A 347 12.43 12.82 0.64
CA VAL A 347 13.47 13.15 1.63
C VAL A 347 12.81 13.10 3.02
N PRO A 348 12.58 11.91 3.59
CA PRO A 348 11.75 11.77 4.79
C PRO A 348 12.36 12.49 6.01
N THR A 349 13.69 12.71 6.04
CA THR A 349 14.39 13.49 7.06
C THR A 349 14.07 14.99 7.06
N LYS A 350 13.46 15.53 5.98
CA LYS A 350 12.87 16.88 5.99
C LYS A 350 11.59 16.94 6.82
N THR A 351 10.87 15.82 6.90
CA THR A 351 9.64 15.69 7.68
C THR A 351 9.97 15.26 9.12
N ASP A 352 10.76 14.19 9.27
CA ASP A 352 11.14 13.62 10.56
C ASP A 352 12.65 13.39 10.65
N LYS A 353 13.32 14.27 11.40
CA LYS A 353 14.77 14.22 11.62
C LYS A 353 15.23 12.98 12.38
N SER A 354 14.34 12.27 13.09
CA SER A 354 14.70 11.10 13.90
C SER A 354 15.11 9.86 13.09
N LEU A 355 14.86 9.89 11.77
CA LEU A 355 15.15 8.77 10.87
C LEU A 355 16.64 8.63 10.51
N ALA A 356 17.46 9.64 10.79
CA ALA A 356 18.89 9.62 10.49
C ALA A 356 19.71 10.12 11.69
N PRO A 357 21.01 9.78 11.77
CA PRO A 357 21.93 10.38 12.74
C PRO A 357 22.03 11.90 12.57
N ASP A 358 22.52 12.61 13.60
CA ASP A 358 22.53 14.07 13.68
C ASP A 358 22.95 14.77 12.37
N GLU A 359 22.03 15.58 11.86
CA GLU A 359 22.13 16.39 10.61
C GLU A 359 22.30 15.61 9.30
N LYS A 360 22.35 14.28 9.34
CA LYS A 360 22.36 13.43 8.13
C LYS A 360 20.98 13.38 7.48
N GLN A 361 20.94 12.98 6.21
CA GLN A 361 19.70 12.99 5.41
C GLN A 361 19.45 11.64 4.75
N ILE A 362 18.20 11.39 4.38
CA ILE A 362 17.79 10.22 3.59
C ILE A 362 17.18 10.69 2.27
N ILE A 363 17.56 10.06 1.16
CA ILE A 363 16.77 10.06 -0.07
C ILE A 363 16.24 8.64 -0.29
N SER A 364 14.93 8.52 -0.49
CA SER A 364 14.29 7.28 -0.96
C SER A 364 13.70 7.53 -2.35
N VAL A 365 13.94 6.60 -3.27
CA VAL A 365 13.47 6.69 -4.65
C VAL A 365 12.72 5.42 -5.04
N VAL A 366 11.54 5.57 -5.62
CA VAL A 366 10.84 4.50 -6.37
C VAL A 366 11.03 4.78 -7.85
N VAL A 367 11.32 3.73 -8.61
CA VAL A 367 11.60 3.84 -10.03
C VAL A 367 10.62 2.98 -10.81
N SER A 368 9.94 3.61 -11.77
CA SER A 368 9.08 2.96 -12.74
C SER A 368 9.63 3.23 -14.14
N LEU A 369 10.27 2.21 -14.73
CA LEU A 369 10.77 2.25 -16.12
C LEU A 369 10.28 1.07 -16.96
N LYS A 370 9.64 0.08 -16.31
CA LYS A 370 9.24 -1.17 -16.93
C LYS A 370 7.93 -1.64 -16.32
N GLU A 371 7.03 -2.12 -17.17
CA GLU A 371 5.71 -2.60 -16.76
C GLU A 371 5.77 -4.02 -16.17
N ASP A 372 6.64 -4.88 -16.72
CA ASP A 372 6.82 -6.27 -16.30
C ASP A 372 8.31 -6.59 -16.10
N TYR A 373 8.63 -7.38 -15.07
CA TYR A 373 10.00 -7.79 -14.74
C TYR A 373 10.18 -9.32 -14.84
N GLY A 374 9.22 -10.02 -15.44
CA GLY A 374 9.21 -11.48 -15.54
C GLY A 374 10.32 -12.09 -16.40
N ASP A 375 10.92 -11.31 -17.30
CA ASP A 375 12.02 -11.69 -18.18
C ASP A 375 13.41 -11.50 -17.54
N ILE A 376 13.49 -10.97 -16.32
CA ILE A 376 14.76 -10.75 -15.63
C ILE A 376 15.25 -12.04 -14.99
N GLU A 377 16.33 -12.59 -15.54
CA GLU A 377 17.03 -13.76 -14.98
C GLU A 377 18.13 -13.34 -14.00
N ASP A 378 19.01 -12.43 -14.42
CA ASP A 378 20.11 -11.92 -13.58
C ASP A 378 19.71 -10.68 -12.78
N TRP A 379 19.10 -10.93 -11.64
CA TRP A 379 18.69 -9.90 -10.69
C TRP A 379 19.83 -9.15 -10.01
N VAL A 380 21.06 -9.69 -10.00
CA VAL A 380 22.21 -9.04 -9.38
C VAL A 380 22.69 -7.92 -10.30
N THR A 381 22.94 -8.26 -11.57
CA THR A 381 23.35 -7.29 -12.59
C THR A 381 22.28 -6.22 -12.78
N PHE A 382 21.00 -6.61 -12.94
CA PHE A 382 19.90 -5.67 -13.05
C PHE A 382 19.83 -4.68 -11.87
N LYS A 383 20.06 -5.16 -10.64
CA LYS A 383 20.04 -4.29 -9.44
C LYS A 383 21.15 -3.24 -9.50
N GLU A 384 22.35 -3.62 -9.91
CA GLU A 384 23.49 -2.68 -10.01
C GLU A 384 23.31 -1.68 -11.16
N GLU A 385 22.81 -2.12 -12.32
CA GLU A 385 22.46 -1.22 -13.43
C GLU A 385 21.41 -0.19 -13.03
N MET A 386 20.35 -0.64 -12.34
CA MET A 386 19.29 0.26 -11.86
C MET A 386 19.79 1.22 -10.78
N LYS A 387 20.72 0.80 -9.90
CA LYS A 387 21.39 1.73 -8.96
C LYS A 387 22.13 2.81 -9.72
N GLU A 388 22.96 2.45 -10.69
CA GLU A 388 23.74 3.43 -11.46
C GLU A 388 22.87 4.36 -12.29
N TYR A 389 21.82 3.83 -12.94
CA TYR A 389 20.84 4.61 -13.66
C TYR A 389 20.16 5.64 -12.75
N THR A 390 19.71 5.20 -11.57
CA THR A 390 19.00 6.07 -10.61
C THR A 390 19.93 7.12 -10.02
N LEU A 391 21.18 6.76 -9.68
CA LEU A 391 22.18 7.72 -9.20
C LEU A 391 22.51 8.78 -10.26
N LYS A 392 22.67 8.37 -11.53
CA LYS A 392 22.90 9.30 -12.64
C LYS A 392 21.74 10.27 -12.80
N TYR A 393 20.50 9.80 -12.67
CA TYR A 393 19.33 10.68 -12.69
C TYR A 393 19.32 11.65 -11.50
N LEU A 394 19.55 11.14 -10.28
CA LEU A 394 19.61 11.97 -9.07
C LEU A 394 20.68 13.06 -9.15
N GLU A 395 21.83 12.82 -9.77
CA GLU A 395 22.87 13.84 -9.95
C GLU A 395 22.42 15.04 -10.80
N THR A 396 21.43 14.86 -11.68
CA THR A 396 20.84 15.98 -12.43
C THR A 396 20.01 16.91 -11.53
N LEU A 397 19.50 16.38 -10.40
CA LEU A 397 18.69 17.11 -9.44
C LEU A 397 19.50 17.58 -8.22
N VAL A 398 20.50 16.80 -7.83
CA VAL A 398 21.35 16.99 -6.66
C VAL A 398 22.81 16.77 -7.10
N PRO A 399 23.51 17.82 -7.55
CA PRO A 399 24.89 17.71 -8.01
C PRO A 399 25.80 17.08 -6.96
N ASN A 400 26.70 16.20 -7.40
CA ASN A 400 27.68 15.50 -6.55
C ASN A 400 27.08 14.60 -5.45
N VAL A 401 25.80 14.20 -5.54
CA VAL A 401 25.15 13.35 -4.51
C VAL A 401 25.97 12.11 -4.16
N ARG A 402 26.67 11.50 -5.12
CA ARG A 402 27.54 10.34 -4.91
C ARG A 402 28.64 10.56 -3.87
N ASN A 403 29.18 11.79 -3.78
CA ASN A 403 30.26 12.11 -2.84
C ASN A 403 29.79 12.17 -1.39
N HIS A 404 28.47 12.22 -1.16
CA HIS A 404 27.86 12.35 0.15
C HIS A 404 27.21 11.04 0.66
N ILE A 405 27.35 9.92 -0.08
CA ILE A 405 26.70 8.65 0.27
C ILE A 405 27.48 7.91 1.37
N ASP A 406 26.87 7.80 2.54
CA ASP A 406 27.33 6.93 3.64
C ASP A 406 26.79 5.49 3.54
N VAL A 407 25.57 5.37 3.02
CA VAL A 407 24.83 4.11 2.86
C VAL A 407 24.08 4.14 1.53
N ILE A 408 24.19 3.06 0.77
CA ILE A 408 23.37 2.79 -0.41
C ILE A 408 22.76 1.40 -0.30
N GLU A 409 21.45 1.30 -0.42
CA GLU A 409 20.71 0.04 -0.43
C GLU A 409 19.68 0.06 -1.56
N ALA A 410 19.33 -1.12 -2.08
CA ALA A 410 18.36 -1.22 -3.17
C ALA A 410 17.49 -2.48 -3.09
N ALA A 411 16.22 -2.32 -3.44
CA ALA A 411 15.24 -3.38 -3.56
C ALA A 411 14.74 -3.50 -5.01
N THR A 412 14.51 -4.74 -5.42
CA THR A 412 13.93 -5.12 -6.72
C THR A 412 12.60 -5.84 -6.49
N PRO A 413 11.78 -6.07 -7.52
CA PRO A 413 10.62 -6.97 -7.42
C PRO A 413 10.93 -8.32 -6.75
N LYS A 414 12.08 -8.93 -7.05
CA LYS A 414 12.55 -10.16 -6.36
C LYS A 414 12.80 -9.95 -4.86
N THR A 415 13.29 -8.77 -4.47
CA THR A 415 13.47 -8.39 -3.06
C THR A 415 12.11 -8.22 -2.38
N LEU A 416 11.16 -7.54 -3.02
CA LEU A 416 9.79 -7.36 -2.50
C LEU A 416 9.08 -8.71 -2.32
N LYS A 417 9.15 -9.60 -3.32
CA LYS A 417 8.64 -10.97 -3.23
C LYS A 417 9.30 -11.74 -2.08
N ARG A 418 10.61 -11.64 -1.90
CA ARG A 418 11.31 -12.34 -0.80
C ARG A 418 10.79 -11.96 0.58
N TYR A 419 10.52 -10.68 0.83
CA TYR A 419 10.13 -10.20 2.16
C TYR A 419 8.62 -10.23 2.43
N THR A 420 7.79 -10.25 1.39
CA THR A 420 6.33 -10.17 1.56
C THR A 420 5.58 -11.36 0.98
N LEU A 421 6.26 -12.21 0.20
CA LEU A 421 5.70 -13.31 -0.58
C LEU A 421 4.66 -12.89 -1.63
N ASN A 422 4.40 -11.60 -1.86
CA ASN A 422 3.49 -11.16 -2.92
C ASN A 422 3.98 -11.66 -4.30
N SER A 423 3.08 -12.27 -5.08
CA SER A 423 3.39 -12.75 -6.43
C SER A 423 3.99 -11.61 -7.27
N LYS A 424 5.07 -11.93 -7.99
CA LYS A 424 5.87 -10.97 -8.80
C LYS A 424 6.41 -9.76 -8.05
N GLY A 425 6.33 -9.72 -6.70
CA GLY A 425 6.65 -8.53 -5.92
C GLY A 425 5.61 -7.42 -6.05
N ALA A 426 4.38 -7.75 -6.47
CA ALA A 426 3.30 -6.79 -6.72
C ALA A 426 3.14 -5.78 -5.56
N ALA A 427 3.20 -4.49 -5.89
CA ALA A 427 3.17 -3.42 -4.90
C ALA A 427 1.76 -3.14 -4.37
N TYR A 428 0.74 -3.45 -5.18
CA TYR A 428 -0.65 -3.05 -4.96
C TYR A 428 -1.64 -4.24 -5.02
N GLY A 429 -1.15 -5.47 -4.82
CA GLY A 429 -1.94 -6.69 -4.98
C GLY A 429 -2.37 -6.86 -6.44
N TRP A 430 -3.67 -6.95 -6.71
CA TRP A 430 -4.21 -6.96 -8.09
C TRP A 430 -4.18 -5.56 -8.72
N ALA A 431 -3.92 -5.50 -10.03
CA ALA A 431 -4.00 -4.27 -10.82
C ALA A 431 -5.37 -3.59 -10.66
N VAL A 432 -5.37 -2.25 -10.72
CA VAL A 432 -6.58 -1.41 -10.48
C VAL A 432 -7.26 -1.07 -11.82
N THR A 433 -7.37 -2.08 -12.68
CA THR A 433 -8.04 -1.97 -13.98
C THR A 433 -9.55 -2.02 -13.82
N VAL A 434 -10.28 -1.60 -14.86
CA VAL A 434 -11.75 -1.59 -14.89
C VAL A 434 -12.34 -2.97 -14.57
N ASP A 435 -11.79 -4.02 -15.16
CA ASP A 435 -12.21 -5.42 -15.00
C ASP A 435 -11.83 -6.06 -13.66
N GLN A 436 -11.08 -5.36 -12.80
CA GLN A 436 -10.66 -5.86 -11.47
C GLN A 436 -10.98 -4.90 -10.32
N THR A 437 -11.81 -3.88 -10.57
CA THR A 437 -12.20 -2.87 -9.58
C THR A 437 -13.67 -3.01 -9.18
N TRP A 438 -14.04 -2.44 -8.04
CA TRP A 438 -15.42 -2.42 -7.53
C TRP A 438 -16.02 -3.83 -7.40
N SER A 439 -17.12 -4.13 -8.10
CA SER A 439 -17.79 -5.44 -8.06
C SER A 439 -16.93 -6.58 -8.63
N ASN A 440 -15.98 -6.26 -9.50
CA ASN A 440 -15.10 -7.25 -10.12
C ASN A 440 -13.88 -7.58 -9.24
N ARG A 441 -13.55 -6.72 -8.27
CA ARG A 441 -12.49 -6.98 -7.30
C ARG A 441 -12.78 -8.29 -6.56
N LEU A 442 -11.73 -9.02 -6.20
CA LEU A 442 -11.86 -10.19 -5.34
C LEU A 442 -12.51 -9.78 -4.00
N GLN A 443 -13.48 -10.56 -3.53
CA GLN A 443 -14.27 -10.23 -2.34
C GLN A 443 -13.67 -10.88 -1.08
N HIS A 444 -14.09 -10.42 0.10
CA HIS A 444 -13.62 -10.95 1.38
C HIS A 444 -14.09 -12.38 1.65
N LYS A 445 -15.29 -12.75 1.19
CA LYS A 445 -15.83 -14.11 1.36
C LYS A 445 -15.27 -15.04 0.29
N THR A 446 -14.98 -16.27 0.68
CA THR A 446 -14.44 -17.32 -0.18
C THR A 446 -15.46 -18.47 -0.30
N PRO A 447 -15.23 -19.46 -1.18
CA PRO A 447 -16.04 -20.68 -1.20
C PRO A 447 -15.97 -21.51 0.10
N PHE A 448 -14.98 -21.25 0.97
CA PHE A 448 -14.89 -21.87 2.29
C PHE A 448 -15.58 -20.96 3.31
N ASN A 449 -16.61 -21.48 3.98
CA ASN A 449 -17.53 -20.69 4.81
C ASN A 449 -16.85 -19.98 5.99
N ASN A 450 -15.73 -20.52 6.46
CA ASN A 450 -14.97 -19.99 7.59
C ASN A 450 -13.57 -19.48 7.21
N LEU A 451 -13.28 -19.26 5.92
CA LEU A 451 -12.04 -18.65 5.46
C LEU A 451 -12.35 -17.34 4.73
N PHE A 452 -11.79 -16.24 5.23
CA PHE A 452 -11.96 -14.90 4.70
C PHE A 452 -10.65 -14.35 4.12
N LEU A 453 -10.74 -13.39 3.20
CA LEU A 453 -9.61 -12.65 2.64
C LEU A 453 -9.57 -11.22 3.19
N ALA A 454 -8.38 -10.78 3.59
CA ALA A 454 -8.09 -9.40 3.99
C ALA A 454 -6.88 -8.86 3.22
N GLY A 455 -6.64 -7.55 3.34
CA GLY A 455 -5.48 -6.88 2.74
C GLY A 455 -5.74 -6.32 1.35
N HIS A 456 -4.65 -6.04 0.62
CA HIS A 456 -4.69 -5.34 -0.67
C HIS A 456 -5.11 -6.22 -1.85
N TRP A 457 -5.12 -7.54 -1.70
CA TRP A 457 -5.55 -8.49 -2.73
C TRP A 457 -7.07 -8.64 -2.83
N THR A 458 -7.82 -7.91 -2.01
CA THR A 458 -9.28 -7.98 -1.95
C THR A 458 -9.86 -6.58 -1.95
N ASN A 459 -11.19 -6.48 -1.89
CA ASN A 459 -11.92 -5.23 -1.79
C ASN A 459 -11.51 -4.46 -0.50
N PRO A 460 -11.33 -3.12 -0.50
CA PRO A 460 -11.49 -2.20 -1.62
C PRO A 460 -10.29 -2.10 -2.56
N GLY A 461 -9.11 -2.58 -2.17
CA GLY A 461 -7.92 -2.60 -3.02
C GLY A 461 -6.65 -2.12 -2.29
N PRO A 462 -5.71 -1.51 -3.02
CA PRO A 462 -4.41 -1.15 -2.49
C PRO A 462 -4.37 0.16 -1.70
N GLY A 463 -3.25 0.37 -1.01
CA GLY A 463 -3.01 1.54 -0.17
C GLY A 463 -3.42 1.29 1.28
N VAL A 464 -2.69 1.90 2.21
CA VAL A 464 -2.86 1.64 3.66
C VAL A 464 -4.30 1.93 4.11
N CYS A 465 -4.91 3.02 3.64
CA CYS A 465 -6.31 3.36 3.93
C CYS A 465 -7.30 2.25 3.52
N ALA A 466 -7.15 1.72 2.30
CA ALA A 466 -7.98 0.64 1.78
C ALA A 466 -7.74 -0.68 2.55
N VAL A 467 -6.49 -0.97 2.90
CA VAL A 467 -6.09 -2.16 3.66
C VAL A 467 -6.62 -2.14 5.09
N VAL A 468 -6.60 -0.98 5.76
CA VAL A 468 -7.24 -0.80 7.07
C VAL A 468 -8.74 -1.03 6.96
N SER A 469 -9.40 -0.45 5.93
CA SER A 469 -10.82 -0.71 5.67
C SER A 469 -11.11 -2.18 5.41
N SER A 470 -10.23 -2.89 4.71
CA SER A 470 -10.34 -4.32 4.41
C SER A 470 -10.29 -5.15 5.70
N GLY A 471 -9.29 -4.93 6.55
CA GLY A 471 -9.18 -5.61 7.84
C GLY A 471 -10.39 -5.36 8.76
N TRP A 472 -10.83 -4.10 8.86
CA TRP A 472 -12.01 -3.73 9.65
C TRP A 472 -13.29 -4.39 9.14
N ARG A 473 -13.51 -4.43 7.81
CA ARG A 473 -14.68 -5.10 7.21
C ARG A 473 -14.70 -6.59 7.51
N VAL A 474 -13.56 -7.27 7.41
CA VAL A 474 -13.45 -8.71 7.70
C VAL A 474 -13.73 -8.99 9.18
N ALA A 475 -13.18 -8.20 10.10
CA ALA A 475 -13.50 -8.35 11.52
C ALA A 475 -15.00 -8.23 11.80
N ASN A 476 -15.68 -7.23 11.21
CA ASN A 476 -17.14 -7.08 11.35
C ASN A 476 -17.92 -8.23 10.70
N LEU A 477 -17.47 -8.77 9.56
CA LEU A 477 -18.10 -9.95 8.97
C LEU A 477 -18.03 -11.16 9.90
N ILE A 478 -16.91 -11.34 10.61
CA ILE A 478 -16.71 -12.45 11.54
C ILE A 478 -17.50 -12.25 12.84
N LEU A 479 -17.58 -11.03 13.36
CA LEU A 479 -18.28 -10.73 14.61
C LEU A 479 -19.81 -10.70 14.48
N ASN A 480 -20.33 -10.45 13.27
CA ASN A 480 -21.76 -10.42 12.98
C ASN A 480 -22.33 -11.75 12.46
N ASN A 481 -21.47 -12.74 12.20
CA ASN A 481 -21.87 -14.13 11.95
C ASN A 481 -21.98 -14.87 13.28
#